data_AF-A0A1Y4DDV9-F1
#
_entry.id   AF-A0A1Y4DDV9-F1
#
_cell.length_a   1.000
_cell.length_b   1.000
_cell.length_c   1.000
_cell.angle_alpha   90.00
_cell.angle_beta   90.00
_cell.angle_gamma   90.00
#
_symmetry.space_group_name_H-M   'P 1'
#
loop_
_entity.id
_entity.type
_entity.pdbx_description
1 polymer ?
#
loop_
_entity_poly.entity_id
_entity_poly.type
_entity_poly.pdbx_seq_one_letter_code
_entity_poly.pdbx_strand_id
1 'polypeptide(L)' 'MVRGKTLFICTECKKVFMAPDVEYGAMAYSVPMPCKRCGSRRTLPVFQLLAYPVYKGIWETIEREKNEKNDNNENR' A
#
# COMPACT_ATOMS: atom_id res chain seq x y z
N MET A 1 -7.02 -12.18 -2.42
CA MET A 1 -7.96 -12.67 -1.38
C MET A 1 -7.97 -11.72 -0.17
N VAL A 2 -9.03 -11.71 0.64
CA VAL A 2 -9.00 -11.06 1.97
C VAL A 2 -8.58 -12.11 3.01
N ARG A 3 -7.47 -11.89 3.71
CA ARG A 3 -6.88 -12.81 4.70
C ARG A 3 -7.25 -12.47 6.14
N GLY A 4 -7.96 -11.36 6.36
CA GLY A 4 -8.37 -10.90 7.67
C GLY A 4 -7.95 -9.44 7.90
N LYS A 5 -7.36 -9.17 9.07
CA LYS A 5 -6.80 -7.86 9.42
C LYS A 5 -5.39 -8.03 9.94
N THR A 6 -4.52 -7.07 9.64
CA THR A 6 -3.15 -7.04 10.14
C THR A 6 -2.73 -5.62 10.51
N LEU A 7 -1.60 -5.51 11.20
CA LEU A 7 -0.98 -4.24 11.54
C LEU A 7 -0.13 -3.76 10.38
N PHE A 8 -0.43 -2.56 9.87
CA PHE A 8 0.40 -1.85 8.92
C PHE A 8 1.18 -0.75 9.63
N ILE A 9 2.40 -0.49 9.14
CA ILE A 9 3.18 0.69 9.50
C ILE A 9 3.26 1.61 8.28
N CYS A 10 3.06 2.91 8.51
CA CYS A 10 3.33 3.93 7.52
C CYS A 10 4.80 4.36 7.58
N THR A 11 5.50 4.32 6.45
CA THR A 11 6.93 4.68 6.40
C THR A 11 7.16 6.19 6.49
N GLU A 12 6.17 6.99 6.11
CA GLU A 12 6.22 8.45 6.17
C GLU A 12 6.01 8.96 7.62
N CYS A 13 4.87 8.62 8.23
CA CYS A 13 4.52 9.14 9.55
C CYS A 13 4.82 8.19 10.72
N LYS A 14 5.37 7.00 10.44
CA LYS A 14 5.78 5.97 11.42
C LYS A 14 4.65 5.48 12.33
N LYS A 15 3.39 5.73 11.98
CA LYS A 15 2.23 5.25 12.75
C LYS A 15 1.84 3.85 12.31
N VAL A 16 1.58 3.01 13.32
CA VAL A 16 1.04 1.67 13.17
C VAL A 16 -0.48 1.72 13.27
N PHE A 17 -1.18 0.99 12.41
CA PHE A 17 -2.64 0.92 12.41
C PHE A 17 -3.15 -0.44 11.93
N MET A 18 -4.31 -0.86 12.44
CA MET A 18 -4.99 -2.07 12.01
C MET A 18 -5.77 -1.80 10.72
N ALA A 19 -5.58 -2.64 9.71
CA ALA A 19 -6.31 -2.56 8.44
C ALA A 19 -6.58 -3.97 7.85
N PRO A 20 -7.55 -4.10 6.94
CA PRO A 20 -7.75 -5.35 6.20
C PRO A 20 -6.46 -5.82 5.53
N ASP A 21 -6.17 -7.10 5.67
CA ASP A 21 -5.11 -7.78 4.94
C ASP A 21 -5.71 -8.33 3.64
N VAL A 22 -5.39 -7.67 2.53
CA VAL A 22 -5.82 -8.05 1.18
C VAL A 22 -4.57 -8.40 0.38
N GLU A 23 -4.55 -9.56 -0.25
CA GLU A 23 -3.42 -9.97 -1.08
C GLU A 23 -3.23 -9.04 -2.29
N TYR A 24 -1.98 -8.68 -2.54
CA TYR A 24 -1.59 -7.95 -3.73
C TYR A 24 -1.32 -8.91 -4.89
N GLY A 25 -2.14 -8.88 -5.94
CA GLY A 25 -1.88 -9.62 -7.19
C GLY A 25 -1.71 -11.13 -7.04
N ALA A 26 -2.46 -11.76 -6.12
CA ALA A 26 -2.29 -13.19 -5.75
C ALA A 26 -0.88 -13.56 -5.26
N MET A 27 -0.14 -12.59 -4.70
CA MET A 27 1.15 -12.80 -4.04
C MET A 27 0.98 -12.93 -2.51
N ALA A 28 2.05 -13.34 -1.81
CA ALA A 28 2.09 -13.35 -0.35
C ALA A 28 2.07 -11.92 0.28
N TYR A 29 2.28 -10.88 -0.51
CA TYR A 29 2.28 -9.49 -0.06
C TYR A 29 0.87 -8.94 0.10
N SER A 30 0.73 -7.89 0.92
CA SER A 30 -0.55 -7.22 1.16
C SER A 30 -0.63 -5.95 0.33
N VAL A 31 -1.82 -5.61 -0.15
CA VAL A 31 -2.08 -4.31 -0.76
C VAL A 31 -1.78 -3.20 0.25
N PRO A 32 -0.98 -2.18 -0.09
CA PRO A 32 -0.71 -1.06 0.79
C PRO A 32 -1.99 -0.29 1.15
N MET A 33 -2.28 -0.19 2.45
CA MET A 33 -3.46 0.49 2.95
C MET A 33 -3.18 1.98 3.19
N PRO A 34 -4.09 2.89 2.83
CA PRO A 34 -3.87 4.33 3.04
C PRO A 34 -3.76 4.64 4.53
N CYS A 35 -2.72 5.40 4.89
CA CYS A 35 -2.55 5.85 6.25
C CYS A 35 -3.64 6.87 6.62
N LYS A 36 -4.40 6.61 7.68
CA LYS A 36 -5.45 7.53 8.15
C LYS A 36 -4.94 8.89 8.64
N ARG A 37 -3.64 9.00 8.97
CA ARG A 37 -3.05 10.23 9.51
C ARG A 37 -2.50 11.16 8.44
N CYS A 38 -1.74 10.63 7.47
CA CYS A 38 -1.09 11.44 6.43
C CYS A 38 -1.62 11.17 5.01
N GLY A 39 -2.52 10.21 4.83
CA GLY A 39 -3.06 9.84 3.51
C GLY A 39 -2.09 9.05 2.61
N SER A 40 -0.81 8.94 2.98
CA SER A 40 0.18 8.19 2.20
C SER A 40 -0.20 6.71 2.07
N ARG A 41 0.06 6.14 0.89
CA ARG A 41 -0.05 4.70 0.61
C ARG A 41 1.27 3.96 0.77
N ARG A 42 2.33 4.63 1.21
CA ARG A 42 3.62 4.02 1.54
C ARG A 42 3.53 3.32 2.90
N THR A 43 2.80 2.21 2.90
CA THR A 43 2.53 1.40 4.07
C THR A 43 2.82 -0.06 3.76
N LEU A 44 3.23 -0.80 4.78
CA LEU A 44 3.47 -2.24 4.70
C LEU A 44 3.09 -2.93 6.01
N PRO A 45 2.76 -4.23 5.98
CA PRO A 45 2.51 -4.99 7.20
C PRO A 45 3.76 -5.05 8.08
N VAL A 46 3.57 -4.90 9.39
CA VAL A 46 4.67 -4.88 10.38
C VAL A 46 5.47 -6.18 10.36
N PHE A 47 4.81 -7.32 10.15
CA PHE A 47 5.49 -8.62 10.04
C PHE A 47 6.30 -8.80 8.75
N GLN A 48 6.14 -7.89 7.76
CA GLN A 48 6.84 -7.91 6.48
C GLN A 48 7.85 -6.77 6.34
N LEU A 49 8.35 -6.20 7.45
CA LEU A 49 9.32 -5.10 7.42
C LEU A 49 10.59 -5.41 6.60
N LEU A 50 11.04 -6.66 6.59
CA LEU A 50 12.19 -7.09 5.78
C LEU A 50 11.91 -7.08 4.27
N ALA A 51 10.63 -7.05 3.86
CA ALA A 51 10.21 -6.95 2.47
C ALA A 51 10.09 -5.49 1.98
N TYR A 52 10.62 -4.51 2.72
CA TYR A 52 10.65 -3.10 2.31
C TYR A 52 11.02 -2.86 0.83
N PRO A 53 12.11 -3.45 0.26
CA PRO A 53 12.44 -3.20 -1.14
C PRO A 53 11.35 -3.67 -2.11
N VAL A 54 10.64 -4.74 -1.77
CA VAL A 54 9.50 -5.23 -2.58
C VAL A 54 8.33 -4.26 -2.46
N TYR A 55 8.00 -3.81 -1.26
CA TYR A 55 6.93 -2.83 -1.04
C TYR A 55 7.21 -1.50 -1.72
N LYS A 56 8.47 -1.08 -1.80
CA LYS A 56 8.86 0.12 -2.55
C LYS A 56 8.41 0.04 -4.01
N GLY A 57 8.68 -1.08 -4.69
CA GLY A 57 8.23 -1.30 -6.06
C GLY A 57 6.71 -1.38 -6.21
N ILE A 58 6.02 -1.97 -5.23
CA ILE A 58 4.55 -2.00 -5.20
C ILE A 58 3.98 -0.57 -5.09
N TRP A 59 4.53 0.27 -4.21
CA TRP A 59 4.08 1.65 -4.05
C TRP A 59 4.26 2.46 -5.34
N GLU A 60 5.44 2.37 -5.95
CA GLU A 60 5.75 3.06 -7.21
C GLU A 60 4.80 2.64 -8.34
N THR A 61 4.46 1.34 -8.41
CA THR A 61 3.50 0.83 -9.40
C THR A 61 2.10 1.42 -9.18
N ILE A 62 1.61 1.44 -7.93
CA ILE A 62 0.31 2.00 -7.57
C ILE A 62 0.25 3.51 -7.82
N GLU A 63 1.34 4.23 -7.50
CA GLU A 63 1.47 5.67 -7.74
C GLU A 63 1.43 5.98 -9.24
N ARG A 64 2.15 5.20 -10.07
CA ARG A 64 2.13 5.33 -11.54
C ARG A 64 0.74 5.08 -12.12
N GLU A 65 0.10 3.97 -11.79
CA GLU A 65 -1.25 3.64 -12.28
C GLU A 65 -2.29 4.71 -11.91
N LYS A 66 -2.13 5.35 -10.74
CA LYS A 66 -3.01 6.44 -10.31
C LYS A 66 -2.80 7.68 -11.17
N ASN A 67 -1.55 8.03 -11.48
CA ASN A 67 -1.23 9.19 -12.31
C ASN A 67 -1.74 8.99 -13.74
N GLU A 68 -1.48 7.82 -14.35
CA GLU A 68 -1.97 7.48 -15.69
C GLU A 68 -3.51 7.56 -15.77
N LYS A 69 -4.23 7.11 -14.73
CA LYS A 69 -5.70 7.23 -14.68
C LYS A 69 -6.18 8.67 -14.55
N ASN A 70 -5.46 9.51 -13.81
CA ASN A 70 -5.80 10.92 -13.68
C ASN A 70 -5.61 11.65 -15.03
N ASP A 71 -4.48 11.40 -15.71
CA ASP A 71 -4.18 12.00 -17.00
C ASP A 71 -5.23 11.63 -18.06
N ASN A 72 -5.64 10.35 -18.12
CA ASN A 72 -6.69 9.90 -19.03
C ASN A 72 -8.08 10.51 -18.73
N ASN A 73 -8.34 10.90 -17.48
CA ASN A 73 -9.62 11.49 -17.07
C ASN A 73 -9.66 13.00 -17.31
N GLU A 74 -8.51 13.69 -17.23
CA GLU A 74 -8.40 15.12 -17.54
C GLU A 74 -8.45 15.39 -19.06
N ASN A 75 -8.02 14.41 -19.88
CA ASN A 75 -8.05 14.48 -21.34
C ASN A 75 -9.39 14.02 -21.98
N ARG A 76 -10.47 13.84 -21.21
CA ARG A 76 -11.78 13.35 -21.67
C ARG A 76 -12.89 14.37 -21.43
#